data_AF-I0HQ34-F1
#
_entry.id   AF-I0HQ34-F1
#
_cell.length_a   1.000
_cell.length_b   1.000
_cell.length_c   1.000
_cell.angle_alpha   90.00
_cell.angle_beta   90.00
_cell.angle_gamma   90.00
#
_symmetry.space_group_name_H-M   'P 1'
#
loop_
_entity.id
_entity.type
_entity.pdbx_description
1 polymer ?
#
loop_
_entity_poly.entity_id
_entity_poly.type
_entity_poly.pdbx_seq_one_letter_code
_entity_poly.pdbx_strand_id
1 'polypeptide(L)'
;MAAALPQSAAQEELESAAKRLIQEQMRSRKLSYAELSERLASLGFVETPARLNRKVNRKKFQASFFIACLLALDVETLDISGVDVSAAGRRQRLAREQFARADREARRRRPLNPKAGALSEL
;
A
#
# COMPACT_ATOMS: atom_id res chain seq x y z
N MET A 1 0.34 -31.16 6.37
CA MET A 1 0.22 -30.05 5.40
C MET A 1 -0.44 -28.88 6.13
N ALA A 2 0.08 -27.66 6.03
CA ALA A 2 -0.60 -26.50 6.59
C ALA A 2 -1.98 -26.37 5.92
N ALA A 3 -3.04 -26.19 6.72
CA ALA A 3 -4.38 -26.05 6.18
C ALA A 3 -4.43 -24.85 5.22
N ALA A 4 -4.95 -25.09 4.01
CA ALA A 4 -5.17 -24.03 3.03
C ALA A 4 -6.15 -23.00 3.59
N LEU A 5 -5.90 -21.72 3.32
CA LEU A 5 -6.86 -20.67 3.66
C LEU A 5 -8.17 -20.87 2.89
N PRO A 6 -9.32 -20.49 3.47
CA PRO A 6 -10.54 -20.39 2.68
C PRO A 6 -10.34 -19.38 1.56
N GLN A 7 -11.01 -19.60 0.42
CA GLN A 7 -10.83 -18.79 -0.80
C GLN A 7 -10.94 -17.28 -0.54
N SER A 8 -11.90 -16.85 0.29
CA SER A 8 -12.09 -15.44 0.64
C SER A 8 -10.89 -14.83 1.36
N ALA A 9 -10.25 -15.58 2.27
CA ALA A 9 -9.07 -15.13 2.99
C ALA A 9 -7.84 -15.12 2.08
N ALA A 10 -7.66 -16.15 1.23
CA ALA A 10 -6.60 -16.18 0.22
C ALA A 10 -6.72 -15.00 -0.76
N GLN A 11 -7.95 -14.67 -1.17
CA GLN A 11 -8.21 -13.51 -2.01
C GLN A 11 -7.83 -12.19 -1.33
N GLU A 12 -8.10 -12.03 -0.04
CA GLU A 12 -7.68 -10.84 0.71
C GLU A 12 -6.15 -10.68 0.76
N GLU A 13 -5.42 -11.79 0.87
CA GLU A 13 -3.94 -11.79 0.82
C GLU A 13 -3.44 -11.35 -0.55
N LEU A 14 -3.99 -11.90 -1.63
CA LEU A 14 -3.64 -11.54 -3.01
C LEU A 14 -3.96 -10.08 -3.32
N GLU A 15 -5.11 -9.58 -2.88
CA GLU A 15 -5.51 -8.18 -3.03
C GLU A 15 -4.57 -7.24 -2.27
N SER A 16 -4.15 -7.65 -1.08
CA SER A 16 -3.17 -6.91 -0.28
C SER A 16 -1.78 -6.93 -0.92
N ALA A 17 -1.39 -8.05 -1.52
CA ALA A 17 -0.15 -8.19 -2.27
C ALA A 17 -0.14 -7.32 -3.53
N ALA A 18 -1.20 -7.34 -4.34
CA ALA A 18 -1.30 -6.52 -5.55
C ALA A 18 -1.14 -5.02 -5.25
N LYS A 19 -1.81 -4.53 -4.20
CA LYS A 19 -1.60 -3.15 -3.72
C LYS A 19 -0.16 -2.89 -3.30
N ARG A 20 0.44 -3.78 -2.49
CA ARG A 20 1.82 -3.63 -2.01
C ARG A 20 2.80 -3.56 -3.16
N LEU A 21 2.67 -4.44 -4.14
CA LEU A 21 3.53 -4.49 -5.31
C LEU A 21 3.52 -3.15 -6.06
N ILE A 22 2.34 -2.59 -6.35
CA ILE A 22 2.25 -1.24 -6.95
C ILE A 22 3.00 -0.21 -6.09
N GLN A 23 2.75 -0.20 -4.78
CA GLN A 23 3.33 0.80 -3.88
C GLN A 23 4.85 0.63 -3.70
N GLU A 24 5.36 -0.59 -3.70
CA GLU A 24 6.79 -0.90 -3.63
C GLU A 24 7.49 -0.43 -4.92
N GLN A 25 6.90 -0.69 -6.10
CA GLN A 25 7.43 -0.19 -7.37
C GLN A 25 7.41 1.35 -7.42
N MET A 26 6.32 2.00 -6.97
CA MET A 26 6.27 3.46 -6.85
C MET A 26 7.35 4.01 -5.89
N ARG A 27 7.50 3.42 -4.70
CA ARG A 27 8.49 3.86 -3.70
C ARG A 27 9.93 3.69 -4.19
N SER A 28 10.25 2.55 -4.82
CA SER A 28 11.59 2.29 -5.37
C SER A 28 11.99 3.32 -6.42
N ARG A 29 11.02 3.85 -7.16
CA ARG A 29 11.19 4.88 -8.21
C ARG A 29 10.93 6.31 -7.72
N LYS A 30 10.61 6.48 -6.42
CA LYS A 30 10.25 7.76 -5.80
C LYS A 30 9.06 8.48 -6.48
N LEU A 31 8.12 7.72 -7.05
CA LEU A 31 6.94 8.25 -7.73
C LEU A 31 5.74 8.39 -6.78
N SER A 32 5.00 9.47 -6.98
CA SER A 32 3.73 9.78 -6.35
C SER A 32 2.54 9.28 -7.18
N TYR A 33 1.34 9.32 -6.58
CA TYR A 33 0.11 9.05 -7.34
C TYR A 33 -0.19 10.14 -8.39
N ALA A 34 0.38 11.34 -8.27
CA ALA A 34 0.26 12.38 -9.29
C ALA A 34 1.04 11.97 -10.55
N GLU A 35 2.29 11.56 -10.38
CA GLU A 35 3.11 11.10 -11.50
C GLU A 35 2.59 9.79 -12.12
N LEU A 36 2.13 8.83 -11.30
CA LEU A 36 1.51 7.61 -11.83
C LEU A 36 0.23 7.93 -12.63
N SER A 37 -0.55 8.91 -12.19
CA SER A 37 -1.76 9.37 -12.89
C SER A 37 -1.43 9.96 -14.26
N GLU A 38 -0.38 10.78 -14.37
CA GLU A 38 0.09 11.36 -15.64
C GLU A 38 0.59 10.28 -16.60
N ARG A 39 1.40 9.34 -16.10
CA ARG A 39 1.94 8.24 -16.91
C ARG A 39 0.86 7.28 -17.40
N LEU A 40 -0.15 7.00 -16.57
CA LEU A 40 -1.33 6.22 -16.98
C LEU A 40 -2.13 6.93 -18.08
N ALA A 41 -2.21 8.26 -18.05
CA ALA A 41 -2.90 9.02 -19.08
C ALA A 41 -2.23 8.86 -20.46
N SER A 42 -0.90 8.75 -20.52
CA SER A 42 -0.16 8.43 -21.76
C SER A 42 -0.51 7.04 -22.32
N LEU A 43 -1.04 6.14 -21.50
CA LEU A 43 -1.53 4.81 -21.90
C LEU A 43 -3.05 4.79 -22.15
N GLY A 44 -3.72 5.94 -22.14
CA GLY A 44 -5.18 6.07 -22.30
C GLY A 44 -6.00 5.88 -21.01
N PHE A 45 -5.36 5.72 -19.85
CA PHE A 45 -6.03 5.57 -18.56
C PHE A 45 -6.09 6.91 -17.82
N VAL A 46 -7.19 7.65 -18.02
CA VAL A 46 -7.41 8.95 -17.35
C VAL A 46 -8.05 8.74 -15.98
N GLU A 47 -7.23 8.78 -14.93
CA GLU A 47 -7.64 8.77 -13.53
C GLU A 47 -7.14 10.05 -12.87
N THR A 48 -7.81 10.54 -11.82
CA THR A 48 -7.21 11.60 -10.98
C THR A 48 -6.36 10.97 -9.89
N PRO A 49 -5.35 11.66 -9.32
CA PRO A 49 -4.50 11.09 -8.26
C PRO A 49 -5.31 10.59 -7.05
N ALA A 50 -6.39 11.30 -6.70
CA ALA A 50 -7.31 10.91 -5.64
C ALA A 50 -8.14 9.66 -5.98
N ARG A 51 -8.64 9.53 -7.23
CA ARG A 51 -9.36 8.32 -7.69
C ARG A 51 -8.44 7.12 -7.73
N LEU A 52 -7.23 7.30 -8.27
CA LEU A 52 -6.17 6.29 -8.30
C LEU A 52 -5.83 5.80 -6.90
N ASN A 53 -5.55 6.71 -5.96
CA ASN A 53 -5.26 6.37 -4.56
C ASN A 53 -6.42 5.59 -3.92
N ARG A 54 -7.68 6.00 -4.13
CA ARG A 54 -8.85 5.26 -3.62
C ARG A 54 -8.97 3.87 -4.26
N LYS A 55 -8.77 3.75 -5.57
CA LYS A 55 -8.85 2.50 -6.34
C LYS A 55 -7.81 1.50 -5.87
N VAL A 56 -6.56 1.92 -5.75
CA VAL A 56 -5.44 1.11 -5.23
C VAL A 56 -5.68 0.73 -3.77
N ASN A 57 -6.15 1.66 -2.91
CA ASN A 57 -6.40 1.35 -1.50
C ASN A 57 -7.60 0.42 -1.26
N ARG A 58 -8.61 0.43 -2.14
CA ARG A 58 -9.75 -0.51 -2.09
C ARG A 58 -9.33 -1.93 -2.47
N LYS A 59 -8.20 -2.10 -3.18
CA LYS A 59 -7.61 -3.38 -3.61
C LYS A 59 -8.48 -4.23 -4.56
N LYS A 60 -9.62 -3.69 -5.01
CA LYS A 60 -10.56 -4.33 -5.94
C LYS A 60 -10.46 -3.65 -7.30
N PHE A 61 -9.42 -3.98 -8.06
CA PHE A 61 -9.21 -3.50 -9.42
C PHE A 61 -8.98 -4.68 -10.38
N GLN A 62 -9.27 -4.47 -11.65
CA GLN A 62 -9.09 -5.49 -12.68
C GLN A 62 -7.61 -5.72 -12.98
N ALA A 63 -7.28 -6.90 -13.49
CA ALA A 63 -5.93 -7.25 -13.94
C ALA A 63 -5.40 -6.29 -15.03
N SER A 64 -6.27 -5.81 -15.93
CA SER A 64 -5.93 -4.82 -16.96
C SER A 64 -5.37 -3.54 -16.35
N PHE A 65 -6.01 -3.00 -15.31
CA PHE A 65 -5.52 -1.83 -14.58
C PHE A 65 -4.20 -2.11 -13.85
N PHE A 66 -4.05 -3.31 -13.27
CA PHE A 66 -2.78 -3.70 -12.64
C PHE A 66 -1.63 -3.70 -13.65
N ILE A 67 -1.83 -4.32 -14.81
CA ILE A 67 -0.84 -4.33 -15.90
C ILE A 67 -0.55 -2.91 -16.39
N ALA A 68 -1.58 -2.06 -16.54
CA ALA A 68 -1.38 -0.66 -16.91
C ALA A 68 -0.51 0.10 -15.88
N CYS A 69 -0.68 -0.16 -14.59
CA CYS A 69 0.21 0.40 -13.56
C CYS A 69 1.65 -0.10 -13.71
N LEU A 70 1.86 -1.39 -14.00
CA LEU A 70 3.21 -1.94 -14.20
C LEU A 70 3.89 -1.33 -15.42
N LEU A 71 3.17 -1.18 -16.53
CA LEU A 71 3.65 -0.49 -17.73
C LEU A 71 3.98 0.97 -17.44
N ALA A 72 3.08 1.71 -16.79
CA ALA A 72 3.31 3.11 -16.43
C ALA A 72 4.49 3.30 -15.45
N LEU A 73 4.83 2.26 -14.68
CA LEU A 73 5.97 2.27 -13.76
C LEU A 73 7.23 1.69 -14.38
N ASP A 74 7.26 1.35 -15.67
CA ASP A 74 8.43 0.73 -16.32
C ASP A 74 8.89 -0.52 -15.55
N VAL A 75 7.96 -1.42 -15.23
CA VAL A 75 8.22 -2.69 -14.53
C VAL A 75 8.28 -3.83 -15.54
N GLU A 76 9.50 -4.33 -15.79
CA GLU A 76 9.73 -5.47 -16.69
C GLU A 76 9.59 -6.82 -15.97
N THR A 77 10.08 -6.90 -14.73
CA THR A 77 10.05 -8.12 -13.90
C THR A 77 9.35 -7.82 -12.58
N LEU A 78 8.44 -8.71 -12.19
CA LEU A 78 7.71 -8.62 -10.94
C LEU A 78 8.07 -9.79 -10.03
N ASP A 79 8.71 -9.50 -8.91
CA ASP A 79 9.00 -10.49 -7.88
C ASP A 79 7.76 -10.75 -7.01
N ILE A 80 7.31 -12.00 -6.99
CA ILE A 80 6.16 -12.47 -6.20
C ILE A 80 6.58 -13.41 -5.07
N SER A 81 7.87 -13.63 -4.85
CA SER A 81 8.40 -14.54 -3.81
C SER A 81 7.92 -14.17 -2.40
N GLY A 82 7.68 -12.88 -2.15
CA GLY A 82 7.15 -12.36 -0.89
C GLY A 82 5.63 -12.45 -0.71
N VAL A 83 4.91 -13.13 -1.62
CA VAL A 83 3.47 -13.34 -1.55
C VAL A 83 3.19 -14.70 -0.90
N ASP A 84 2.75 -14.67 0.35
CA ASP A 84 2.43 -15.87 1.13
C ASP A 84 0.94 -15.93 1.48
N VAL A 85 0.21 -16.83 0.81
CA VAL A 85 -1.23 -17.09 1.03
C VAL A 85 -1.48 -18.19 2.08
N SER A 86 -0.48 -18.56 2.87
CA SER A 86 -0.64 -19.49 3.99
C SER A 86 -1.23 -18.79 5.21
N ALA A 87 -1.76 -19.58 6.14
CA ALA A 87 -2.19 -19.07 7.44
C ALA A 87 -1.02 -18.40 8.22
N ALA A 88 0.22 -18.85 8.02
CA ALA A 88 1.40 -18.25 8.64
C ALA A 88 1.69 -16.86 8.04
N GLY A 89 1.69 -16.75 6.71
CA GLY A 89 1.85 -15.48 5.99
C GLY A 89 0.80 -14.45 6.38
N ARG A 90 -0.47 -14.85 6.41
CA ARG A 90 -1.58 -13.99 6.89
C ARG A 90 -1.35 -13.49 8.31
N ARG A 91 -1.00 -14.37 9.25
CA ARG A 91 -0.69 -13.99 10.65
C ARG A 91 0.45 -12.97 10.69
N GLN A 92 1.53 -13.21 9.93
CA GLN A 92 2.68 -12.32 9.89
C GLN A 92 2.32 -10.93 9.33
N ARG A 93 1.56 -10.88 8.22
CA ARG A 93 1.08 -9.61 7.64
C ARG A 93 0.22 -8.85 8.64
N LEU A 94 -0.76 -9.50 9.25
CA LEU A 94 -1.67 -8.86 10.22
C LEU A 94 -0.91 -8.31 11.43
N ALA A 95 0.08 -9.05 11.95
CA ALA A 95 0.94 -8.59 13.03
C ALA A 95 1.74 -7.33 12.63
N ARG A 96 2.30 -7.29 11.41
CA ARG A 96 2.99 -6.10 10.87
C ARG A 96 2.05 -4.89 10.78
N GLU A 97 0.82 -5.09 10.31
CA GLU A 97 -0.17 -4.02 10.20
C GLU A 97 -0.61 -3.50 11.58
N GLN A 98 -0.83 -4.38 12.54
CA GLN A 98 -1.15 -4.01 13.93
C GLN A 98 -0.04 -3.19 14.56
N PHE A 99 1.22 -3.64 14.42
CA PHE A 99 2.37 -2.89 14.91
C PHE A 99 2.48 -1.50 14.25
N ALA A 100 2.32 -1.42 12.93
CA ALA A 100 2.35 -0.15 12.20
C ALA A 100 1.22 0.81 12.63
N ARG A 101 0.04 0.28 12.98
CA ARG A 101 -1.06 1.08 13.55
C ARG A 101 -0.69 1.60 14.94
N ALA A 102 -0.20 0.73 15.83
CA ALA A 102 0.19 1.09 17.18
C ALA A 102 1.30 2.16 17.20
N ASP A 103 2.33 2.03 16.36
CA ASP A 103 3.40 3.04 16.23
C ASP A 103 2.84 4.41 15.80
N ARG A 104 1.94 4.43 14.81
CA ARG A 104 1.29 5.68 14.36
C ARG A 104 0.45 6.32 15.47
N GLU A 105 -0.29 5.53 16.23
CA GLU A 105 -1.07 6.01 17.37
C GLU A 105 -0.18 6.58 18.47
N ALA A 106 0.93 5.89 18.79
CA ALA A 106 1.91 6.37 19.76
C ALA A 106 2.55 7.71 19.31
N ARG A 107 2.91 7.85 18.03
CA ARG A 107 3.42 9.11 17.47
C ARG A 107 2.41 10.25 17.55
N ARG A 108 1.12 9.98 17.32
CA ARG A 108 0.04 10.97 17.45
C ARG A 108 -0.19 11.43 18.89
N ARG A 109 -0.03 10.53 19.86
CA ARG A 109 -0.18 10.83 21.30
C ARG A 109 1.06 11.49 21.91
N ARG A 110 2.20 11.50 21.21
CA ARG A 110 3.42 12.16 21.70
C ARG A 110 3.15 13.68 21.79
N PRO A 111 3.27 14.30 22.97
CA PRO A 111 2.99 15.72 23.12
C PRO A 111 3.93 16.55 22.24
N LEU A 112 3.37 17.54 21.53
CA LEU A 112 4.16 18.56 20.83
C LEU A 112 4.82 19.43 21.90
N ASN A 113 6.09 19.19 22.17
CA ASN A 113 7.03 19.98 22.99
C ASN A 113 6.46 20.62 24.30
N PRO A 114 6.80 20.11 25.49
CA PRO A 114 6.34 20.70 26.76
C PRO A 114 6.87 22.11 27.05
N LYS A 115 7.82 22.65 26.25
CA LYS A 115 8.42 23.98 26.46
C LYS A 115 7.62 25.16 25.89
N ALA A 116 6.45 24.95 25.27
CA ALA A 116 5.64 26.04 24.71
C ALA A 116 4.80 26.82 25.74
N GLY A 117 4.74 26.37 27.01
CA GLY A 117 3.91 26.99 28.05
C GLY A 117 4.66 27.80 29.12
N ALA A 118 5.98 27.99 29.00
CA ALA A 118 6.82 28.56 30.07
C ALA A 118 7.29 30.00 29.83
N LEU A 119 6.66 30.77 28.92
CA LEU A 119 7.03 32.17 28.63
C LEU A 119 5.84 33.15 28.74
N SER A 120 4.80 32.79 29.49
CA SER A 120 3.65 33.67 29.76
C SER A 120 3.56 34.13 31.23
N GLU A 121 4.65 34.03 32.00
CA GLU A 121 4.74 34.58 33.36
C GLU A 121 6.03 35.39 33.52
N LEU A 122 6.09 36.53 32.82
CA LEU A 122 6.86 37.74 33.17
C LEU A 122 6.07 38.95 32.66
#